data_AF-A0AAU3V3M5-F1
#
_entry.id   AF-A0AAU3V3M5-F1
#
_cell.length_a   1.000
_cell.length_b   1.000
_cell.length_c   1.000
_cell.angle_alpha   90.00
_cell.angle_beta   90.00
_cell.angle_gamma   90.00
#
_symmetry.space_group_name_H-M   'P 1'
#
loop_
_entity.id
_entity.type
_entity.pdbx_description
1 polymer ?
#
loop_
_entity_poly.entity_id
_entity_poly.type
_entity_poly.pdbx_seq_one_letter_code
_entity_poly.pdbx_strand_id
1 'polypeptide(L)'
;MEVPGPEADWEPAPQYRGGKRNPALQIGLWDWVACDFRCLARLDPPLEAFAARLRLSVERSWQDLGDVGVALFRIGRTDYALHEFDGGPHGTYAWVHHSVDDHEQALDVLLRALGVGRAVIRPGTVSTDPEGA
;
A
#
# COMPACT_ATOMS: atom_id res chain seq x y z
N MET A 1 4.72 36.40 13.28
CA MET A 1 5.87 35.84 12.54
C MET A 1 5.28 35.25 11.28
N GLU A 2 5.63 35.80 10.11
CA GLU A 2 5.10 35.31 8.82
C GLU A 2 6.09 34.33 8.19
N VAL A 3 5.54 33.27 7.60
CA VAL A 3 6.29 32.30 6.82
C VAL A 3 6.41 32.86 5.40
N PRO A 4 7.61 32.92 4.80
CA PRO A 4 7.76 33.38 3.42
C PRO A 4 7.02 32.44 2.45
N GLY A 5 6.51 33.00 1.35
CA GLY A 5 5.94 32.21 0.26
C GLY A 5 7.02 31.41 -0.51
N PRO A 6 6.61 30.45 -1.35
CA PRO A 6 7.53 29.62 -2.11
C PRO A 6 8.26 30.43 -3.19
N GLU A 7 9.48 30.00 -3.50
CA GLU A 7 10.26 30.51 -4.62
C GLU A 7 9.54 30.24 -5.95
N ALA A 8 9.47 31.25 -6.81
CA ALA A 8 8.66 31.22 -8.03
C ALA A 8 9.07 30.15 -9.05
N ASP A 9 10.25 29.55 -8.89
CA ASP A 9 10.81 28.56 -9.78
C ASP A 9 10.80 27.13 -9.20
N TRP A 10 10.28 26.93 -8.00
CA TRP A 10 10.07 25.60 -7.45
C TRP A 10 9.02 24.83 -8.24
N GLU A 11 9.35 23.59 -8.59
CA GLU A 11 8.37 22.62 -9.10
C GLU A 11 7.34 22.23 -8.01
N PRO A 12 6.15 21.72 -8.38
CA PRO A 12 5.24 21.11 -7.42
C PRO A 12 5.92 19.97 -6.65
N ALA A 13 5.76 19.94 -5.33
CA ALA A 13 6.34 18.92 -4.45
C ALA A 13 6.09 17.44 -4.85
N PRO A 14 4.93 17.07 -5.46
CA PRO A 14 4.70 15.69 -5.89
C PRO A 14 5.31 15.32 -7.26
N GLN A 15 5.90 16.26 -8.00
CA GLN A 15 6.33 16.02 -9.39
C GLN A 15 7.76 16.52 -9.57
N TYR A 16 8.74 15.63 -9.44
CA TYR A 16 10.10 15.95 -9.89
C TYR A 16 10.17 15.82 -11.41
N ARG A 17 10.36 16.93 -12.13
CA ARG A 17 10.46 16.95 -13.61
C ARG A 17 11.84 17.35 -14.12
N GLY A 18 12.85 17.38 -13.24
CA GLY A 18 14.23 17.66 -13.60
C GLY A 18 14.59 19.15 -13.69
N GLY A 19 13.69 20.07 -13.31
CA GLY A 19 13.94 21.50 -13.18
C GLY A 19 14.50 21.90 -11.81
N LYS A 20 14.09 23.06 -11.29
CA LYS A 20 14.52 23.53 -9.96
C LYS A 20 13.73 22.80 -8.87
N ARG A 21 14.46 21.96 -8.14
CA ARG A 21 13.92 21.06 -7.14
C ARG A 21 13.36 21.85 -5.96
N ASN A 22 12.05 21.71 -5.74
CA ASN A 22 11.44 22.00 -4.46
C ASN A 22 12.18 21.19 -3.36
N PRO A 23 12.64 21.80 -2.26
CA PRO A 23 13.37 21.08 -1.22
C PRO A 23 12.52 19.99 -0.55
N ALA A 24 11.18 20.06 -0.67
CA ALA A 24 10.27 19.03 -0.24
C ALA A 24 9.89 18.10 -1.41
N LEU A 25 9.96 16.79 -1.15
CA LEU A 25 9.32 15.76 -1.96
C LEU A 25 8.05 15.31 -1.22
N GLN A 26 6.89 15.49 -1.85
CA GLN A 26 5.63 15.01 -1.30
C GLN A 26 5.32 13.64 -1.89
N ILE A 27 5.16 12.63 -1.04
CA ILE A 27 4.79 11.27 -1.44
C ILE A 27 3.46 10.86 -0.83
N GLY A 28 2.79 9.88 -1.42
CA GLY A 28 1.53 9.35 -0.91
C GLY A 28 1.68 8.70 0.46
N LEU A 29 0.63 8.75 1.29
CA LEU A 29 0.65 8.13 2.62
C LEU A 29 0.92 6.62 2.52
N TRP A 30 0.30 5.94 1.57
CA TRP A 30 0.56 4.52 1.34
C TRP A 30 1.99 4.27 0.87
N ASP A 31 2.51 5.04 -0.08
CA ASP A 31 3.91 4.88 -0.55
C ASP A 31 4.92 5.05 0.60
N TRP A 32 4.63 5.98 1.51
CA TRP A 32 5.44 6.16 2.73
C TRP A 32 5.34 4.93 3.65
N VAL A 33 4.14 4.46 3.97
CA VAL A 33 3.92 3.35 4.92
C VAL A 33 4.37 2.00 4.33
N ALA A 34 4.19 1.77 3.04
CA ALA A 34 4.52 0.53 2.36
C ALA A 34 6.03 0.20 2.45
N CYS A 35 6.90 1.19 2.68
CA CYS A 35 8.32 0.98 2.94
C CYS A 35 8.60 0.02 4.12
N ASP A 36 7.69 -0.03 5.11
CA ASP A 36 7.81 -0.94 6.26
C ASP A 36 7.18 -2.32 6.02
N PHE A 37 6.61 -2.54 4.83
CA PHE A 37 5.89 -3.76 4.50
C PHE A 37 6.51 -4.46 3.30
N ARG A 38 6.29 -5.77 3.23
CA ARG A 38 6.62 -6.62 2.11
C ARG A 38 5.34 -7.22 1.55
N CYS A 39 5.15 -7.10 0.24
CA CYS A 39 4.02 -7.74 -0.41
C CYS A 39 4.21 -9.27 -0.41
N LEU A 40 3.16 -9.99 -0.02
CA LEU A 40 3.10 -11.44 0.03
C LEU A 40 2.51 -12.03 -1.24
N ALA A 41 1.40 -11.46 -1.71
CA ALA A 41 0.61 -12.02 -2.81
C ALA A 41 -0.38 -11.00 -3.37
N ARG A 42 -0.79 -11.22 -4.62
CA ARG A 42 -2.02 -10.65 -5.17
C ARG A 42 -3.16 -11.65 -5.03
N LEU A 43 -4.28 -11.19 -4.48
CA LEU A 43 -5.51 -11.93 -4.25
C LEU A 43 -6.59 -11.45 -5.22
N ASP A 44 -7.40 -12.39 -5.70
CA ASP A 44 -8.46 -12.12 -6.68
C ASP A 44 -9.63 -11.25 -6.21
N PRO A 45 -10.24 -11.52 -5.05
CA PRO A 45 -11.36 -10.73 -4.59
C PRO A 45 -10.98 -9.25 -4.39
N PRO A 46 -11.94 -8.33 -4.56
CA PRO A 46 -11.73 -6.92 -4.30
C PRO A 46 -11.52 -6.67 -2.80
N LEU A 47 -10.87 -5.55 -2.48
CA LEU A 47 -10.50 -5.19 -1.11
C LEU A 47 -11.72 -5.17 -0.19
N GLU A 48 -12.85 -4.62 -0.66
CA GLU A 48 -14.09 -4.53 0.12
C GLU A 48 -14.61 -5.89 0.56
N ALA A 49 -14.43 -6.95 -0.23
CA ALA A 49 -14.87 -8.29 0.15
C ALA A 49 -14.08 -8.81 1.36
N PHE A 50 -12.77 -8.59 1.36
CA PHE A 50 -11.90 -8.96 2.48
C PHE A 50 -12.08 -8.07 3.69
N ALA A 51 -12.24 -6.76 3.49
CA ALA A 51 -12.54 -5.81 4.54
C ALA A 51 -13.86 -6.16 5.24
N ALA A 52 -14.93 -6.43 4.48
CA ALA A 52 -16.21 -6.85 5.04
C ALA A 52 -16.10 -8.15 5.85
N ARG A 53 -15.34 -9.13 5.34
CA ARG A 53 -15.11 -10.42 6.02
C ARG A 53 -14.45 -10.27 7.39
N LEU A 54 -13.55 -9.31 7.55
CA LEU A 54 -12.84 -9.02 8.80
C LEU A 54 -13.42 -7.81 9.56
N ARG A 55 -14.51 -7.22 9.05
CA ARG A 55 -15.12 -5.97 9.57
C ARG A 55 -14.12 -4.81 9.69
N LEU A 56 -13.23 -4.70 8.71
CA LEU A 56 -12.25 -3.63 8.63
C LEU A 56 -12.87 -2.38 8.01
N SER A 57 -12.40 -1.23 8.44
CA SER A 57 -12.60 0.03 7.73
C SER A 57 -11.54 0.15 6.64
N VAL A 58 -11.97 0.37 5.40
CA VAL A 58 -11.05 0.72 4.31
C VAL A 58 -10.78 2.22 4.41
N GLU A 59 -9.54 2.57 4.67
CA GLU A 59 -9.04 3.92 4.58
C GLU A 59 -8.89 4.25 3.10
N ARG A 60 -9.61 5.27 2.65
CA ARG A 60 -9.44 5.84 1.32
C ARG A 60 -8.63 7.10 1.47
N SER A 61 -7.38 7.09 1.00
CA SER A 61 -6.59 8.31 0.99
C SER A 61 -6.88 9.08 -0.28
N TRP A 62 -7.16 10.36 -0.13
CA TRP A 62 -7.30 11.31 -1.23
C TRP A 62 -5.98 12.05 -1.37
N GLN A 63 -5.32 11.97 -2.53
CA GLN A 63 -4.46 13.04 -3.03
C GLN A 63 -4.54 13.07 -4.56
N ASP A 64 -4.20 14.22 -5.15
CA ASP A 64 -3.89 14.39 -6.58
C ASP A 64 -2.75 13.45 -7.10
N LEU A 65 -2.35 12.47 -6.29
CA LEU A 65 -1.37 11.41 -6.48
C LEU A 65 -1.99 10.02 -6.73
N GLY A 66 -3.33 9.89 -6.63
CA GLY A 66 -4.08 8.64 -6.87
C GLY A 66 -5.00 8.26 -5.71
N ASP A 67 -6.16 7.66 -6.02
CA ASP A 67 -7.03 7.07 -5.00
C ASP A 67 -6.43 5.73 -4.54
N VAL A 68 -6.22 5.59 -3.23
CA VAL A 68 -5.71 4.35 -2.64
C VAL A 68 -6.69 3.83 -1.61
N GLY A 69 -7.13 2.59 -1.78
CA GLY A 69 -7.85 1.83 -0.77
C GLY A 69 -6.88 0.96 0.03
N VAL A 70 -6.80 1.18 1.34
CA VAL A 70 -5.97 0.36 2.23
C VAL A 70 -6.72 -0.02 3.50
N ALA A 71 -6.47 -1.23 4.00
CA ALA A 71 -6.87 -1.65 5.34
C ALA A 71 -5.64 -2.20 6.07
N LEU A 72 -5.22 -1.51 7.13
CA LEU A 72 -4.14 -1.93 8.04
C LEU A 72 -4.74 -2.64 9.26
N PHE A 73 -4.22 -3.80 9.62
CA PHE A 73 -4.74 -4.59 10.74
C PHE A 73 -3.71 -5.58 11.27
N ARG A 74 -4.02 -6.19 12.41
CA ARG A 74 -3.15 -7.15 13.09
C ARG A 74 -3.87 -8.48 13.30
N ILE A 75 -3.19 -9.59 13.00
CA ILE A 75 -3.62 -10.94 13.40
C ILE A 75 -2.59 -11.47 14.40
N GLY A 76 -3.02 -11.69 15.65
CA GLY A 76 -2.11 -12.03 16.73
C GLY A 76 -1.11 -10.90 16.99
N ARG A 77 0.17 -11.13 16.67
CA ARG A 77 1.27 -10.15 16.83
C ARG A 77 1.81 -9.63 15.49
N THR A 78 1.20 -10.03 14.38
CA THR A 78 1.70 -9.73 13.03
C THR A 78 0.83 -8.68 12.37
N ASP A 79 1.47 -7.64 11.84
CA ASP A 79 0.84 -6.57 11.10
C ASP A 79 0.71 -6.90 9.62
N TYR A 80 -0.47 -6.64 9.07
CA TYR A 80 -0.83 -6.85 7.69
C TYR A 80 -1.43 -5.58 7.10
N ALA A 81 -1.29 -5.45 5.78
CA ALA A 81 -2.06 -4.50 5.00
C ALA A 81 -2.74 -5.23 3.84
N LEU A 82 -3.97 -4.82 3.53
CA LEU A 82 -4.62 -5.13 2.26
C LEU A 82 -4.76 -3.82 1.49
N HIS A 83 -4.29 -3.82 0.24
CA HIS A 83 -4.20 -2.63 -0.58
C HIS A 83 -4.75 -2.88 -1.98
N GLU A 84 -5.53 -1.95 -2.51
CA GLU A 84 -5.96 -1.94 -3.91
C GLU A 84 -5.32 -0.75 -4.64
N PHE A 85 -4.60 -1.02 -5.72
CA PHE A 85 -4.02 0.02 -6.58
C PHE A 85 -5.07 0.54 -7.56
N ASP A 86 -5.26 1.85 -7.61
CA ASP A 86 -5.92 2.48 -8.74
C ASP A 86 -5.02 2.44 -9.99
N GLY A 87 -5.60 2.14 -11.15
CA GLY A 87 -4.86 2.00 -12.42
C GLY A 87 -3.99 0.73 -12.59
N GLY A 88 -3.88 -0.13 -11.56
CA GLY A 88 -3.14 -1.39 -11.60
C GLY A 88 -3.98 -2.60 -12.04
N PRO A 89 -3.37 -3.81 -12.15
CA PRO A 89 -4.13 -5.04 -12.37
C PRO A 89 -5.14 -5.25 -11.23
N HIS A 90 -6.41 -5.47 -11.59
CA HIS A 90 -7.50 -5.71 -10.62
C HIS A 90 -7.13 -6.79 -9.59
N GLY A 91 -7.39 -6.49 -8.33
CA GLY A 91 -7.19 -7.40 -7.20
C GLY A 91 -6.65 -6.72 -5.95
N THR A 92 -6.63 -7.46 -4.85
CA THR A 92 -6.12 -6.99 -3.56
C THR A 92 -4.69 -7.47 -3.35
N TYR A 93 -3.77 -6.57 -3.03
CA TYR A 93 -2.41 -6.91 -2.64
C TYR A 93 -2.36 -7.11 -1.13
N ALA A 94 -1.86 -8.28 -0.72
CA ALA A 94 -1.62 -8.61 0.67
C ALA A 94 -0.18 -8.28 1.03
N TRP A 95 0.00 -7.60 2.15
CA TRP A 95 1.30 -7.18 2.67
C TRP A 95 1.45 -7.61 4.12
N VAL A 96 2.70 -7.83 4.53
CA VAL A 96 3.08 -8.10 5.91
C VAL A 96 4.22 -7.18 6.31
N HIS A 97 4.28 -6.79 7.57
CA HIS A 97 5.38 -5.98 8.07
C HIS A 97 6.74 -6.68 7.88
N HIS A 98 7.79 -5.92 7.55
CA HIS A 98 9.11 -6.45 7.17
C HIS A 98 9.80 -7.29 8.26
N SER A 99 9.35 -7.18 9.51
CA SER A 99 9.94 -7.90 10.65
C SER A 99 9.54 -9.38 10.71
N VAL A 100 8.71 -9.84 9.78
CA VAL A 100 8.27 -11.23 9.71
C VAL A 100 9.19 -12.04 8.80
N ASP A 101 9.87 -13.02 9.37
CA ASP A 101 10.81 -13.86 8.61
C ASP A 101 10.10 -14.95 7.76
N ASP A 102 9.05 -15.58 8.30
CA ASP A 102 8.31 -16.66 7.64
C ASP A 102 7.09 -16.13 6.88
N HIS A 103 7.34 -15.66 5.66
CA HIS A 103 6.31 -15.09 4.79
C HIS A 103 5.23 -16.10 4.37
N GLU A 104 5.59 -17.38 4.16
CA GLU A 104 4.62 -18.42 3.77
C GLU A 104 3.67 -18.74 4.92
N GLN A 105 4.19 -18.84 6.13
CA GLN A 105 3.36 -18.99 7.32
C GLN A 105 2.45 -17.77 7.53
N ALA A 106 2.98 -16.55 7.35
CA ALA A 106 2.19 -15.33 7.48
C ALA A 106 1.06 -15.29 6.44
N LEU A 107 1.34 -15.68 5.19
CA LEU A 107 0.34 -15.80 4.15
C LEU A 107 -0.73 -16.85 4.51
N ASP A 108 -0.33 -18.02 4.99
CA ASP A 108 -1.28 -19.07 5.40
C ASP A 108 -2.17 -18.64 6.58
N VAL A 109 -1.62 -17.90 7.55
CA VAL A 109 -2.39 -17.29 8.64
C VAL A 109 -3.40 -16.27 8.11
N LEU A 110 -2.97 -15.40 7.19
CA LEU A 110 -3.84 -14.41 6.58
C LEU A 110 -4.99 -15.07 5.80
N LEU A 111 -4.69 -16.02 4.90
CA LEU A 111 -5.71 -16.71 4.11
C LEU A 111 -6.73 -17.44 5.00
N ARG A 112 -6.25 -18.09 6.07
CA ARG A 112 -7.13 -18.70 7.08
C ARG A 112 -8.05 -17.67 7.74
N ALA A 113 -7.54 -16.50 8.14
CA ALA A 113 -8.35 -15.44 8.74
C ALA A 113 -9.40 -14.91 7.77
N LEU A 114 -9.03 -14.74 6.49
CA LEU A 114 -9.93 -14.37 5.40
C LEU A 114 -10.94 -15.48 5.05
N GLY A 115 -10.72 -16.71 5.50
CA GLY A 115 -11.59 -17.85 5.23
C GLY A 115 -11.52 -18.34 3.78
N VAL A 116 -10.37 -18.13 3.12
CA VAL A 116 -10.12 -18.53 1.73
C VAL A 116 -8.90 -19.44 1.65
N GLY A 117 -8.80 -20.23 0.57
CA GLY A 117 -7.62 -21.06 0.29
C GLY A 117 -6.68 -20.40 -0.72
N ARG A 118 -5.51 -21.00 -0.94
CA ARG A 118 -4.49 -20.52 -1.90
C ARG A 118 -4.99 -20.34 -3.34
N ALA A 119 -6.15 -20.91 -3.71
CA ALA A 119 -6.75 -20.77 -5.04
C ALA A 119 -7.14 -19.32 -5.42
N VAL A 120 -7.26 -18.42 -4.45
CA VAL A 120 -7.51 -16.98 -4.72
C VAL A 120 -6.24 -16.21 -5.06
N ILE A 121 -5.06 -16.82 -4.90
CA ILE A 121 -3.78 -16.18 -5.22
C ILE A 121 -3.62 -16.18 -6.73
N ARG A 122 -3.28 -15.02 -7.29
CA ARG A 122 -2.97 -14.91 -8.71
C ARG A 122 -1.47 -14.95 -8.99
N PRO A 123 -1.06 -15.63 -10.07
CA PRO A 123 0.31 -15.58 -10.53
C PRO A 123 0.65 -14.17 -11.00
N GLY A 124 1.81 -13.68 -10.57
CA GLY A 124 2.35 -12.37 -10.89
C GLY A 124 3.60 -12.12 -10.06
N THR A 125 4.54 -11.35 -10.61
CA THR A 125 5.71 -10.91 -9.84
C THR A 125 5.21 -9.96 -8.78
N VAL A 126 5.29 -10.37 -7.52
CA VAL A 126 5.17 -9.45 -6.40
C VAL A 126 6.42 -8.58 -6.44
N SER A 127 6.33 -7.40 -7.07
CA SER A 127 7.43 -6.44 -7.03
C SER A 127 7.64 -6.08 -5.56
N THR A 128 8.87 -6.30 -5.09
CA THR A 128 9.27 -5.97 -3.71
C THR A 128 9.78 -4.55 -3.59
N ASP A 129 9.76 -3.79 -4.68
CA ASP A 129 10.15 -2.39 -4.69
C ASP A 129 8.90 -1.51 -4.79
N PRO A 130 8.71 -0.55 -3.87
CA PRO A 130 7.84 0.59 -4.16
C PRO A 130 8.37 1.23 -5.43
N GLU A 131 7.53 1.38 -6.45
CA GLU A 131 7.92 2.10 -7.66
C GLU A 131 8.28 3.54 -7.29
N GLY A 132 9.56 3.87 -7.43
CA GLY A 132 10.05 5.25 -7.57
C GLY A 132 10.43 5.95 -6.26
N ALA A 133 11.75 5.95 -6.00
CA ALA A 133 12.41 7.01 -5.26
C ALA A 133 12.39 8.35 -6.02
#